data_AF-A0A6N1N547-F1
#
_entry.id   AF-A0A6N1N547-F1
#
_cell.length_a   1.000
_cell.length_b   1.000
_cell.length_c   1.000
_cell.angle_alpha   90.00
_cell.angle_beta   90.00
_cell.angle_gamma   90.00
#
_symmetry.space_group_name_H-M   'P 1'
#
loop_
_entity.id
_entity.type
_entity.pdbx_description
1 polymer ?
#
loop_
_entity_poly.entity_id
_entity_poly.type
_entity_poly.pdbx_seq_one_letter_code
_entity_poly.pdbx_strand_id
1 'polypeptide(L)'
;MSEQPKPRSIKKLLIFGTLALCIPVFLISMAFLAVNSDAKNQEKYKQQQADMIARIEAREAAEKLKAEQDAKANSTQAASESSATAP
;
A
#
# COMPACT_ATOMS: atom_id res chain seq x y z
N MET A 1 36.55 41.08 48.44
CA MET A 1 35.71 39.87 48.56
C MET A 1 35.94 39.06 47.30
N SER A 2 36.85 38.09 47.34
CA SER A 2 37.21 37.29 46.17
C SER A 2 36.24 36.11 46.08
N GLU A 3 35.28 36.17 45.15
CA GLU A 3 34.39 35.03 44.89
C GLU A 3 35.18 33.92 44.18
N GLN A 4 35.42 32.82 44.88
CA GLN A 4 35.99 31.61 44.31
C GLN A 4 34.92 30.92 43.42
N PRO A 5 35.23 30.55 42.17
CA PRO A 5 34.26 29.92 41.28
C PRO A 5 33.91 28.53 41.79
N LYS A 6 32.63 28.32 42.11
CA LYS A 6 32.09 27.03 42.57
C LYS A 6 32.33 25.95 41.49
N PRO A 7 32.97 24.82 41.80
CA PRO A 7 33.27 23.79 40.81
C PRO A 7 31.98 23.24 40.22
N ARG A 8 31.83 23.36 38.89
CA ARG A 8 30.68 22.81 38.17
C ARG A 8 30.73 21.28 38.23
N SER A 9 29.59 20.66 38.48
CA SER A 9 29.48 19.20 38.57
C SER A 9 29.62 18.57 37.17
N ILE A 10 30.83 18.18 36.80
CA ILE A 10 31.20 17.56 35.52
C ILE A 10 30.30 16.35 35.19
N LYS A 11 29.93 15.56 36.20
CA LYS A 11 29.02 14.40 36.05
C LYS A 11 27.64 14.80 35.50
N LYS A 12 27.08 15.93 35.96
CA LYS A 12 25.80 16.43 35.45
C LYS A 12 25.95 16.91 34.01
N LEU A 13 27.06 17.59 33.69
CA LEU A 13 27.33 18.05 32.33
C LEU A 13 27.43 16.89 31.34
N LEU A 14 28.05 15.78 31.76
CA LEU A 14 28.14 14.55 30.97
C LEU A 14 26.76 13.93 30.72
N ILE A 15 25.95 13.78 31.77
CA ILE A 15 24.58 13.22 31.66
C ILE A 15 23.69 14.10 30.77
N PHE A 16 23.71 15.42 30.97
CA PHE A 16 22.91 16.33 30.15
C PHE A 16 23.43 16.40 28.71
N GLY A 17 24.75 16.31 28.51
CA GLY A 17 25.35 16.23 27.17
C GLY A 17 24.95 14.96 26.43
N THR A 18 25.03 13.80 27.08
CA THR A 18 24.62 12.53 26.47
C THR A 18 23.11 12.47 26.26
N LEU A 19 22.32 12.99 27.19
CA LEU A 19 20.86 13.02 27.07
C LEU A 19 20.41 13.94 25.93
N ALA A 20 21.03 15.10 25.80
CA ALA A 20 20.77 16.03 24.69
C ALA A 20 21.16 15.43 23.34
N LEU A 21 22.22 14.61 23.28
CA LEU A 21 22.60 13.89 22.06
C LEU A 21 21.72 12.66 21.79
N CYS A 22 21.19 12.01 22.83
CA CYS A 22 20.39 10.79 22.69
C CYS A 22 19.01 11.06 22.05
N ILE A 23 18.35 12.17 22.41
CA ILE A 23 17.04 12.54 21.88
C ILE A 23 17.01 12.59 20.34
N PRO A 24 17.88 13.33 19.63
CA PRO A 24 17.83 13.38 18.17
C PRO A 24 18.13 12.04 17.51
N VAL A 25 19.07 11.24 18.05
CA VAL A 25 19.35 9.89 17.52
C VAL A 25 18.15 8.97 17.68
N PHE A 26 17.46 9.06 18.82
CA PHE A 26 16.24 8.30 19.08
C PHE A 26 15.12 8.68 18.11
N LEU A 27 14.91 9.98 17.85
CA LEU A 27 13.89 10.46 16.92
C LEU A 27 14.14 9.98 15.48
N ILE A 28 15.39 10.07 15.00
CA ILE A 28 15.76 9.56 13.67
C ILE A 28 15.49 8.05 13.58
N SER A 29 15.91 7.30 14.61
CA SER A 29 15.69 5.85 14.66
C SER A 29 14.20 5.49 14.66
N MET A 30 13.38 6.21 15.43
CA MET A 30 11.92 6.02 15.44
C MET A 30 11.26 6.40 14.13
N ALA A 31 11.73 7.46 13.46
CA ALA A 31 11.22 7.84 12.14
C ALA A 31 11.43 6.71 11.12
N PHE A 32 12.62 6.10 11.09
CA PHE A 32 12.88 4.94 10.23
C PHE A 32 12.03 3.73 10.60
N LEU A 33 11.82 3.47 11.89
CA LEU A 33 11.04 2.33 12.35
C LEU A 33 9.55 2.51 12.02
N ALA A 34 9.01 3.72 12.19
CA ALA A 34 7.63 4.05 11.81
C ALA A 34 7.40 3.91 10.31
N VAL A 35 8.32 4.43 9.47
CA VAL A 35 8.23 4.31 8.01
C VAL A 35 8.31 2.85 7.56
N ASN A 36 9.24 2.06 8.12
CA ASN A 36 9.33 0.64 7.79
C ASN A 36 8.14 -0.17 8.31
N SER A 37 7.60 0.19 9.49
CA SER A 37 6.39 -0.43 10.01
C SER A 37 5.18 -0.14 9.12
N ASP A 38 5.10 1.06 8.55
CA ASP A 38 4.03 1.44 7.63
C ASP A 38 4.19 0.74 6.27
N ALA A 39 5.43 0.55 5.79
CA ALA A 39 5.72 -0.20 4.58
C ALA A 39 5.27 -1.68 4.66
N LYS A 40 5.44 -2.34 5.79
CA LYS A 40 4.97 -3.73 6.01
C LYS A 40 3.44 -3.84 5.96
N ASN A 41 2.72 -2.78 6.31
CA ASN A 41 1.27 -2.75 6.19
C ASN A 41 0.86 -2.58 4.72
N GLN A 42 1.53 -1.70 3.97
CA GLN A 42 1.31 -1.54 2.52
C GLN A 42 1.63 -2.81 1.73
N GLU A 43 2.61 -3.61 2.15
CA GLU A 43 2.96 -4.85 1.48
C GLU A 43 1.80 -5.86 1.46
N LYS A 44 1.04 -5.96 2.57
CA LYS A 44 -0.16 -6.80 2.63
C LYS A 44 -1.25 -6.32 1.69
N TYR A 45 -1.47 -5.01 1.59
CA TYR A 45 -2.41 -4.44 0.62
C TYR A 45 -1.98 -4.71 -0.81
N LYS A 46 -0.68 -4.60 -1.12
CA LYS A 46 -0.15 -4.89 -2.45
C LYS A 46 -0.28 -6.36 -2.84
N GLN A 47 -0.06 -7.28 -1.89
CA GLN A 47 -0.27 -8.71 -2.12
C GLN A 47 -1.74 -9.02 -2.42
N GLN A 48 -2.67 -8.44 -1.67
CA GLN A 48 -4.10 -8.60 -1.92
C GLN A 48 -4.54 -7.96 -3.24
N GLN A 49 -3.98 -6.80 -3.59
CA GLN A 49 -4.27 -6.12 -4.83
C GLN A 49 -3.78 -6.93 -6.04
N ALA A 50 -2.59 -7.55 -5.95
CA ALA A 50 -2.07 -8.42 -7.01
C ALA A 50 -2.98 -9.65 -7.24
N ASP A 51 -3.44 -10.29 -6.16
CA ASP A 51 -4.36 -11.44 -6.26
C ASP A 51 -5.72 -11.03 -6.85
N MET A 52 -6.24 -9.86 -6.43
CA MET A 52 -7.50 -9.33 -6.93
C MET A 52 -7.43 -8.95 -8.41
N ILE A 53 -6.35 -8.32 -8.85
CA ILE A 53 -6.13 -7.97 -10.26
C ILE A 53 -6.10 -9.23 -11.13
N ALA A 54 -5.35 -10.26 -10.73
CA ALA A 54 -5.26 -11.52 -11.48
C ALA A 54 -6.65 -12.19 -11.65
N ARG A 55 -7.49 -12.10 -10.61
CA ARG A 55 -8.87 -12.63 -10.65
C ARG A 55 -9.81 -11.81 -11.52
N ILE A 56 -9.64 -10.49 -11.56
CA ILE A 56 -10.43 -9.61 -12.43
C ILE A 56 -10.06 -9.84 -13.89
N GLU A 57 -8.77 -9.92 -14.22
CA GLU A 57 -8.30 -10.15 -15.59
C GLU A 57 -8.82 -11.48 -16.15
N ALA A 58 -8.78 -12.56 -15.36
CA ALA A 58 -9.33 -13.86 -15.76
C ALA A 58 -10.85 -13.82 -15.99
N ARG A 59 -11.59 -13.04 -15.19
CA ARG A 59 -13.03 -12.85 -15.37
C ARG A 59 -13.34 -11.96 -16.57
N GLU A 60 -12.61 -10.87 -16.76
CA GLU A 60 -12.81 -9.97 -17.90
C GLU A 60 -12.57 -10.68 -19.23
N ALA A 61 -11.52 -11.52 -19.33
CA ALA A 61 -11.27 -12.32 -20.51
C ALA A 61 -12.40 -13.33 -20.78
N ALA A 62 -12.89 -14.01 -19.74
CA ALA A 62 -14.01 -14.95 -19.85
C ALA A 62 -15.34 -14.25 -20.18
N GLU A 63 -15.55 -13.04 -19.65
CA GLU A 63 -16.76 -12.25 -19.86
C GLU A 63 -16.77 -11.61 -21.26
N LYS A 64 -15.63 -11.19 -21.81
CA LYS A 64 -15.51 -10.78 -23.21
C LYS A 64 -15.80 -11.93 -24.17
N LEU A 65 -15.25 -13.12 -23.90
CA LEU A 65 -15.53 -14.31 -24.71
C LEU A 65 -17.00 -14.72 -24.64
N LYS A 66 -17.64 -14.60 -23.46
CA LYS A 66 -19.08 -14.82 -23.32
C LYS A 66 -19.89 -13.74 -24.04
N ALA A 67 -19.56 -12.47 -23.88
CA ALA A 67 -20.26 -11.37 -24.53
C ALA A 67 -20.15 -11.46 -26.07
N GLU A 68 -19.01 -11.88 -26.61
CA GLU A 68 -18.86 -12.15 -28.04
C GLU A 68 -19.64 -13.38 -28.50
N GLN A 69 -19.73 -14.44 -27.67
CA GLN A 69 -20.56 -15.61 -27.96
C GLN A 69 -22.05 -15.30 -27.89
N ASP A 70 -22.51 -14.54 -26.89
CA ASP A 70 -23.89 -14.10 -26.73
C ASP A 70 -24.28 -13.13 -27.86
N ALA A 71 -23.39 -12.22 -28.26
CA ALA A 71 -23.61 -11.34 -29.42
C ALA A 71 -23.72 -12.14 -30.74
N LYS A 72 -22.91 -13.19 -30.91
CA LYS A 72 -22.94 -14.05 -32.10
C LYS A 72 -24.15 -15.01 -32.10
N ALA A 73 -24.55 -15.52 -30.93
CA ALA A 73 -25.73 -16.36 -30.76
C ALA A 73 -27.03 -15.57 -31.00
N ASN A 74 -27.12 -14.35 -30.45
CA ASN A 74 -28.27 -13.46 -30.65
C ASN A 74 -28.41 -13.03 -32.12
N SER A 75 -27.29 -12.80 -32.81
CA SER A 75 -27.28 -12.50 -34.26
C SER A 75 -27.74 -13.69 -35.12
N THR A 76 -27.46 -14.93 -34.67
CA THR A 76 -27.84 -16.16 -35.38
C THR A 76 -29.32 -16.53 -35.13
N GLN A 77 -29.84 -16.27 -33.93
CA GLN A 77 -31.27 -16.43 -33.62
C GLN A 77 -32.13 -15.39 -34.34
N ALA A 78 -31.73 -14.11 -34.36
CA ALA A 78 -32.45 -13.06 -35.09
C ALA A 78 -32.55 -13.31 -36.60
N ALA A 79 -31.52 -13.94 -37.19
CA ALA A 79 -31.54 -14.34 -38.61
C ALA A 79 -32.44 -15.56 -38.88
N SER A 80 -32.57 -16.49 -37.93
CA SER A 80 -33.40 -17.69 -38.07
C SER A 80 -34.90 -17.40 -37.89
N GLU A 81 -35.25 -16.44 -37.03
CA GLU A 81 -36.64 -16.01 -36.82
C GLU A 81 -37.16 -15.16 -38.00
N SER A 82 -36.29 -14.38 -38.65
CA SER A 82 -36.66 -13.58 -39.83
C SER A 82 -36.97 -14.42 -41.08
N SER A 83 -36.48 -15.67 -41.18
CA SER A 83 -36.75 -16.57 -42.31
C SER A 83 -37.95 -17.51 -42.10
N ALA A 84 -38.50 -17.58 -40.89
CA ALA A 84 -39.64 -18.46 -40.56
C ALA A 84 -41.01 -17.78 -40.70
N THR A 85 -41.05 -16.47 -40.94
CA THR A 85 -42.28 -15.68 -41.09
C THR A 85 -42.40 -15.13 -42.51
N ALA A 86 -42.71 -15.99 -43.48
CA ALA A 86 -43.14 -15.57 -44.80
C ALA A 86 -44.37 -16.41 -45.21
N PRO A 87 -45.59 -15.86 -45.18
CA PRO A 87 -46.73 -16.40 -45.91
C PRO A 87 -46.66 -16.06 -47.41
#